data_AF-A0A0F9T1N6-F1
#
_entry.id   AF-A0A0F9T1N6-F1
#
_cell.length_a   1.000
_cell.length_b   1.000
_cell.length_c   1.000
_cell.angle_alpha   90.00
_cell.angle_beta   90.00
_cell.angle_gamma   90.00
#
_symmetry.space_group_name_H-M   'P 1'
#
loop_
_entity.id
_entity.type
_entity.pdbx_description
1 polymer ?
#
loop_
_entity_poly.entity_id
_entity_poly.type
_entity_poly.pdbx_seq_one_letter_code
_entity_poly.pdbx_strand_id
1 'polypeptide(L)'
;MRNLTYVFGASGLGGVIFAILAGLRWTFTYPDPSQAIIAGALGIAWAIMSFGFGYTYERLKNLKENQENIVLRLDSLVQENKAEKELEDWKKIKAKK
;
A
#
# COMPACT_ATOMS: atom_id res chain seq x y z
N MET A 1 10.42 3.75 7.51
CA MET A 1 9.31 2.79 7.44
C MET A 1 9.79 1.56 6.68
N ARG A 2 10.14 0.47 7.37
CA ARG A 2 10.67 -0.75 6.72
C ARG A 2 9.52 -1.49 6.01
N ASN A 3 9.47 -1.26 4.71
CA ASN A 3 8.91 -2.05 3.61
C ASN A 3 7.88 -3.15 3.95
N LEU A 4 6.59 -2.79 3.91
CA LEU A 4 5.50 -3.78 3.84
C LEU A 4 5.66 -4.74 2.65
N THR A 5 6.27 -4.28 1.56
CA THR A 5 6.67 -5.12 0.42
C THR A 5 7.66 -6.23 0.82
N TYR A 6 8.53 -5.98 1.80
CA TYR A 6 9.42 -7.01 2.34
C TYR A 6 8.69 -7.92 3.32
N VAL A 7 7.68 -7.42 4.05
CA VAL A 7 6.84 -8.26 4.92
C VAL A 7 5.98 -9.20 4.09
N PHE A 8 5.31 -8.70 3.05
CA PHE A 8 4.55 -9.51 2.11
C PHE A 8 5.44 -10.43 1.28
N GLY A 9 6.58 -9.94 0.81
CA GLY A 9 7.59 -10.75 0.12
C GLY A 9 8.15 -11.88 1.00
N ALA A 10 8.48 -11.59 2.27
CA ALA A 10 8.96 -12.58 3.23
C ALA A 10 7.86 -13.59 3.61
N SER A 11 6.60 -13.15 3.74
CA SER A 11 5.46 -14.05 3.98
C SER A 11 5.18 -14.96 2.77
N GLY A 12 5.36 -14.44 1.55
CA GLY A 12 5.25 -15.21 0.32
C GLY A 12 6.36 -16.26 0.21
N LEU A 13 7.61 -15.88 0.44
CA LEU A 13 8.76 -16.80 0.44
C LEU A 13 8.65 -17.84 1.56
N GLY A 14 8.21 -17.45 2.76
CA GLY A 14 7.97 -18.36 3.87
C GLY A 14 6.89 -19.39 3.55
N GLY A 15 5.80 -18.97 2.93
CA GLY A 15 4.73 -19.86 2.47
C GLY A 15 5.20 -20.87 1.41
N VAL A 16 6.01 -20.41 0.45
CA VAL A 16 6.62 -21.29 -0.57
C VAL A 16 7.53 -22.33 0.06
N ILE A 17 8.42 -21.92 0.98
CA ILE A 17 9.32 -22.84 1.69
C ILE A 17 8.52 -23.85 2.51
N PHE A 18 7.47 -23.41 3.22
CA PHE A 18 6.63 -24.30 4.01
C PHE A 18 5.87 -25.30 3.15
N ALA A 19 5.35 -24.87 1.98
CA ALA A 19 4.69 -25.75 1.02
C ALA A 19 5.65 -26.79 0.43
N ILE A 20 6.89 -26.41 0.12
CA ILE A 20 7.93 -27.33 -0.34
C ILE A 20 8.29 -28.34 0.75
N LEU A 21 8.51 -27.90 2.00
CA LEU A 21 8.83 -28.78 3.13
C LEU A 21 7.67 -29.73 3.44
N ALA A 22 6.43 -29.25 3.37
CA ALA A 22 5.25 -30.08 3.52
C ALA A 22 5.15 -31.12 2.38
N GLY A 23 5.33 -30.70 1.12
CA GLY A 23 5.33 -31.58 -0.03
C GLY A 23 6.41 -32.68 0.04
N LEU A 24 7.63 -32.33 0.48
CA LEU A 24 8.71 -33.27 0.74
C LEU A 24 8.35 -34.26 1.85
N ARG A 25 7.82 -33.79 2.98
CA ARG A 25 7.36 -34.65 4.08
C ARG A 25 6.32 -35.65 3.59
N TRP A 26 5.34 -35.20 2.82
CA TRP A 26 4.28 -36.08 2.30
C TRP A 26 4.82 -37.08 1.28
N THR A 27 5.75 -36.69 0.39
CA THR A 27 6.37 -37.64 -0.56
C THR A 27 7.20 -38.74 0.10
N PHE A 28 7.83 -38.48 1.25
CA PHE A 28 8.49 -39.53 2.05
C PHE A 28 7.51 -40.45 2.79
N THR A 29 6.29 -39.96 3.10
CA THR A 29 5.29 -40.70 3.88
C THR A 29 4.29 -41.45 3.00
N TYR A 30 3.99 -40.88 1.83
CA TYR A 30 3.11 -41.38 0.78
C TYR A 30 3.75 -41.01 -0.57
N PRO A 31 4.26 -41.97 -1.36
CA PRO A 31 5.05 -41.69 -2.57
C PRO A 31 4.13 -41.29 -3.74
N ASP A 32 3.30 -40.27 -3.54
CA ASP A 32 2.50 -39.66 -4.58
C ASP A 32 3.08 -38.28 -4.93
N PRO A 33 3.72 -38.14 -6.10
CA PRO A 33 4.31 -36.87 -6.53
C PRO A 33 3.26 -35.79 -6.82
N SER A 34 1.98 -36.13 -6.96
CA SER A 34 0.91 -35.18 -7.24
C SER A 34 0.78 -34.10 -6.14
N GLN A 35 1.00 -34.48 -4.87
CA GLN A 35 0.90 -33.55 -3.75
C GLN A 35 1.99 -32.49 -3.73
N ALA A 36 3.22 -32.87 -4.12
CA ALA A 36 4.32 -31.93 -4.23
C ALA A 36 4.08 -30.91 -5.35
N ILE A 37 3.49 -31.35 -6.47
CA ILE A 37 3.12 -30.48 -7.59
C ILE A 37 2.03 -29.48 -7.17
N ILE A 38 0.97 -29.95 -6.50
CA ILE A 38 -0.13 -29.10 -6.02
C ILE A 38 0.38 -28.09 -4.98
N ALA A 39 1.19 -28.53 -4.01
CA ALA A 39 1.76 -27.65 -3.00
C ALA A 39 2.69 -26.59 -3.62
N GLY A 40 3.51 -26.97 -4.60
CA GLY A 40 4.36 -26.04 -5.35
C GLY A 40 3.53 -25.00 -6.12
N ALA A 41 2.48 -25.42 -6.82
CA ALA A 41 1.59 -24.53 -7.56
C ALA A 41 0.88 -23.53 -6.64
N LEU A 42 0.38 -23.99 -5.48
CA LEU A 42 -0.24 -23.13 -4.46
C LEU A 42 0.77 -22.12 -3.88
N GLY A 43 2.00 -22.56 -3.61
CA GLY A 43 3.07 -21.67 -3.15
C GLY A 43 3.38 -20.55 -4.15
N ILE A 44 3.49 -20.90 -5.44
CA ILE A 44 3.73 -19.92 -6.52
C ILE A 44 2.55 -18.94 -6.64
N ALA A 45 1.31 -19.44 -6.63
CA ALA A 45 0.12 -18.60 -6.68
C ALA A 45 0.04 -17.62 -5.50
N TRP A 46 0.37 -18.08 -4.29
CA TRP A 46 0.43 -17.26 -3.09
C TRP A 46 1.52 -16.17 -3.19
N ALA A 47 2.70 -16.52 -3.71
CA ALA A 47 3.78 -15.57 -3.92
C ALA A 47 3.35 -14.45 -4.90
N ILE A 48 2.75 -14.80 -6.04
CA ILE A 48 2.26 -13.84 -7.04
C ILE A 48 1.22 -12.89 -6.41
N MET A 49 0.24 -13.42 -5.69
CA MET A 49 -0.77 -12.60 -5.01
C MET A 49 -0.14 -11.66 -3.98
N SER A 50 0.81 -12.16 -3.18
CA SER A 50 1.49 -11.37 -2.14
C SER A 50 2.27 -10.19 -2.74
N PHE A 51 2.97 -10.42 -3.86
CA PHE A 51 3.65 -9.34 -4.59
C PHE A 51 2.66 -8.32 -5.19
N GLY A 52 1.57 -8.80 -5.79
CA GLY A 52 0.53 -7.93 -6.34
C GLY A 52 -0.14 -7.04 -5.28
N PHE A 53 -0.43 -7.60 -4.10
CA PHE A 53 -0.95 -6.85 -2.96
C PHE A 53 0.05 -5.82 -2.44
N GLY A 54 1.33 -6.18 -2.29
CA GLY A 54 2.37 -5.24 -1.87
C GLY A 54 2.48 -4.03 -2.79
N TYR A 55 2.52 -4.26 -4.10
CA TYR A 55 2.55 -3.19 -5.11
C TYR A 55 1.31 -2.30 -5.06
N THR A 56 0.13 -2.91 -4.98
CA THR A 56 -1.15 -2.19 -4.96
C THR A 56 -1.26 -1.33 -3.70
N TYR A 57 -0.81 -1.85 -2.55
CA TYR A 57 -0.79 -1.13 -1.29
C TYR A 57 0.14 0.09 -1.33
N GLU A 58 1.36 -0.03 -1.86
CA GLU A 58 2.27 1.12 -2.02
C GLU A 58 1.65 2.20 -2.91
N ARG A 59 0.99 1.80 -4.00
CA ARG A 59 0.31 2.74 -4.89
C ARG A 59 -0.85 3.46 -4.21
N LEU A 60 -1.66 2.74 -3.43
CA LEU A 60 -2.74 3.31 -2.62
C LEU A 60 -2.20 4.28 -1.56
N LYS A 61 -1.09 3.95 -0.91
CA LYS A 61 -0.43 4.82 0.07
C LYS A 61 0.04 6.13 -0.57
N ASN A 62 0.70 6.06 -1.73
CA ASN A 62 1.14 7.25 -2.46
C ASN A 62 -0.04 8.12 -2.90
N LEU A 63 -1.14 7.52 -3.34
CA LEU A 63 -2.37 8.26 -3.68
C LEU A 63 -2.99 8.95 -2.47
N LYS A 64 -3.02 8.28 -1.31
CA LYS A 64 -3.51 8.86 -0.05
C LYS A 64 -2.65 10.04 0.41
N GLU A 65 -1.32 9.90 0.38
CA GLU A 65 -0.39 10.99 0.71
C GLU A 65 -0.55 12.19 -0.24
N ASN A 66 -0.74 11.92 -1.54
CA ASN A 66 -1.02 12.98 -2.51
C ASN A 66 -2.36 13.68 -2.24
N GLN A 67 -3.41 12.93 -1.87
CA GLN A 67 -4.69 13.53 -1.50
C GLN A 67 -4.57 14.41 -0.26
N GLU A 68 -3.89 13.94 0.78
CA GLU A 68 -3.65 14.72 2.01
C GLU A 68 -2.90 16.02 1.71
N ASN A 69 -1.87 15.97 0.86
CA ASN A 69 -1.14 17.16 0.42
C ASN A 69 -2.01 18.14 -0.38
N ILE A 70 -2.89 17.64 -1.26
CA ILE A 70 -3.82 18.48 -2.03
C ILE A 70 -4.80 19.17 -1.08
N VAL A 71 -5.35 18.46 -0.10
CA VAL A 71 -6.29 19.03 0.88
C VAL A 71 -5.61 20.13 1.71
N LEU A 72 -4.41 19.87 2.24
CA LEU A 72 -3.65 20.88 2.99
C LEU A 72 -3.36 22.13 2.16
N ARG A 73 -2.99 21.94 0.89
CA ARG A 73 -2.74 23.06 -0.03
C ARG A 73 -4.02 23.83 -0.33
N LEU A 74 -5.14 23.14 -0.52
CA LEU A 74 -6.44 23.77 -0.75
C LEU A 74 -6.87 24.59 0.47
N ASP A 75 -6.72 24.04 1.68
CA ASP A 75 -7.00 24.76 2.92
C ASP A 75 -6.14 26.01 3.07
N SER A 76 -4.84 25.94 2.74
CA SER A 76 -3.97 27.13 2.76
C SER A 76 -4.44 28.22 1.79
N LEU A 77 -4.86 27.85 0.58
CA LEU A 77 -5.35 28.79 -0.43
C LEU A 77 -6.70 29.42 -0.03
N VAL A 78 -7.55 28.68 0.67
CA VAL A 78 -8.82 29.19 1.21
C VAL A 78 -8.55 30.18 2.34
N GLN A 79 -7.59 29.92 3.22
CA GLN A 79 -7.21 30.86 4.27
C GLN A 79 -6.57 32.13 3.71
N GLU A 80 -5.69 32.01 2.72
CA GLU A 80 -5.07 33.15 2.03
C GLU A 80 -6.12 34.04 1.37
N ASN A 81 -7.07 33.46 0.62
CA ASN A 81 -8.19 34.20 0.02
C ASN A 81 -9.09 34.90 1.05
N LYS A 82 -9.33 34.27 2.21
CA LYS A 82 -10.10 34.90 3.29
C LYS A 82 -9.35 36.10 3.88
N ALA A 83 -8.04 35.95 4.12
CA ALA A 83 -7.21 37.04 4.62
C ALA A 83 -7.14 38.21 3.63
N GLU A 84 -7.04 37.95 2.33
CA GLU A 84 -7.07 39.00 1.30
C GLU A 84 -8.42 39.75 1.28
N LYS A 85 -9.54 39.03 1.37
CA LYS A 85 -10.88 39.65 1.45
C LYS A 85 -11.04 40.55 2.67
N GLU A 86 -10.62 40.08 3.85
CA GLU A 86 -10.68 40.90 5.07
C GLU A 86 -9.82 42.16 4.96
N LEU A 87 -8.67 42.06 4.28
CA LEU A 87 -7.77 43.19 4.05
C LEU A 87 -8.36 44.20 3.04
N GLU A 88 -9.03 43.73 1.99
CA GLU A 88 -9.78 44.59 1.07
C GLU A 88 -10.94 45.31 1.75
N ASP A 89 -11.71 44.61 2.59
CA ASP A 89 -12.84 45.20 3.32
C ASP A 89 -12.37 46.25 4.32
N TRP A 90 -11.25 46.01 5.03
CA TRP A 90 -10.61 47.02 5.88
C TRP A 90 -10.16 48.27 5.10
N LYS A 91 -9.56 48.09 3.91
CA LYS A 91 -9.16 49.22 3.05
C LYS A 91 -10.37 50.04 2.60
N LYS A 92 -11.48 49.39 2.24
CA LYS A 92 -12.74 50.07 1.87
C LYS A 92 -13.34 50.87 3.02
N ILE A 93 -13.31 50.33 4.25
CA ILE A 93 -13.79 51.05 5.44
C ILE A 93 -12.92 52.28 5.73
N LYS A 94 -11.59 52.13 5.61
CA LYS A 94 -10.64 53.23 5.85
C LYS A 94 -10.72 54.33 4.80
N ALA A 95 -11.01 54.00 3.54
CA ALA A 95 -11.18 54.97 2.45
C ALA A 95 -12.51 55.75 2.49
N LYS A 96 -13.48 55.30 3.29
CA LYS A 96 -14.80 55.96 3.47
C LYS A 96 -14.83 56.97 4.63
N LYS A 97 -13.73 57.09 5.39
CA LYS A 97 -13.55 58.02 6.51
C LYS A 97 -12.59 59.13 6.09
#